data_AF-A0A3M0WZA4-F1
#
_entry.id   AF-A0A3M0WZA4-F1
#
_cell.length_a   1.000
_cell.length_b   1.000
_cell.length_c   1.000
_cell.angle_alpha   90.00
_cell.angle_beta   90.00
_cell.angle_gamma   90.00
#
_symmetry.space_group_name_H-M   'P 1'
#
loop_
_entity.id
_entity.type
_entity.pdbx_description
1 polymer ?
#
loop_
_entity_poly.entity_id
_entity_poly.type
_entity_poly.pdbx_seq_one_letter_code
_entity_poly.pdbx_strand_id
1 'polypeptide(L)'
;MKLSELKNQKKPVKLLFAGNSGTGKTGALTSLVDAGYKLRIVDFDAGLDALIHHVNAQCPDKLENIEVNSFRDRMKFTKLGPRIEGTARAYIEALRALEKWPDDGSKPEEWGTDYILVVDSLTNAGRAAFKWAEMQMPNARDPRQLYKLAQDMIEDMIANLTDEAFNTNVIVISHLTRLSPAGAGDGHVISKEVVSSIGTALGDKLPRFFNTFVLAETSVMGKKVKRTIKTFPTPTIDLKNPRPMDIDEIYPLETGLAQIFKKLH
;
A
#
# COMPACT_ATOMS: atom_id res chain seq x y z
N MET A 1 13.21 -27.56 -1.49
CA MET A 1 14.37 -26.72 -1.11
C MET A 1 14.59 -26.87 0.39
N LYS A 2 15.83 -27.02 0.85
CA LYS A 2 16.16 -27.09 2.29
C LYS A 2 16.22 -25.68 2.89
N LEU A 3 15.89 -25.53 4.17
CA LEU A 3 15.95 -24.21 4.85
C LEU A 3 17.35 -23.58 4.80
N SER A 4 18.40 -24.40 4.81
CA SER A 4 19.79 -23.96 4.64
C SER A 4 20.07 -23.30 3.28
N GLU A 5 19.36 -23.72 2.23
CA GLU A 5 19.50 -23.17 0.87
C GLU A 5 18.77 -21.82 0.74
N LEU A 6 17.74 -21.61 1.55
CA LEU A 6 16.96 -20.36 1.60
C LEU A 6 17.69 -19.22 2.33
N LYS A 7 18.64 -19.52 3.21
CA LYS A 7 19.31 -18.54 4.09
C LYS A 7 20.07 -17.44 3.32
N ASN A 8 20.59 -17.76 2.15
CA ASN A 8 21.50 -16.87 1.39
C ASN A 8 20.87 -16.30 0.11
N GLN A 9 19.58 -16.53 -0.13
CA GLN A 9 18.90 -15.96 -1.30
C GLN A 9 18.41 -14.55 -1.00
N LYS A 10 18.86 -13.57 -1.79
CA LYS A 10 18.32 -12.21 -1.77
C LYS A 10 16.89 -12.27 -2.33
N LYS A 11 15.91 -12.26 -1.44
CA LYS A 11 14.49 -12.27 -1.82
C LYS A 11 13.94 -10.84 -1.92
N PRO A 12 12.98 -10.60 -2.82
CA PRO A 12 12.26 -9.33 -2.84
C PRO A 12 11.49 -9.11 -1.53
N VAL A 13 11.47 -7.87 -1.06
CA VAL A 13 10.68 -7.45 0.10
C VAL A 13 9.23 -7.22 -0.33
N LYS A 14 8.29 -7.90 0.32
CA LYS A 14 6.85 -7.66 0.18
C LYS A 14 6.34 -7.02 1.47
N LEU A 15 6.04 -5.73 1.42
CA LEU A 15 5.73 -4.92 2.58
C LEU A 15 4.35 -4.26 2.47
N LEU A 16 3.53 -4.45 3.50
CA LEU A 16 2.33 -3.65 3.73
C LEU A 16 2.68 -2.48 4.64
N PHE A 17 2.38 -1.26 4.22
CA PHE A 17 2.63 -0.04 4.97
C PHE A 17 1.31 0.66 5.31
N ALA A 18 0.82 0.46 6.52
CA ALA A 18 -0.44 1.06 6.95
C ALA A 18 -0.23 2.25 7.89
N GLY A 19 -1.24 3.09 8.01
CA GLY A 19 -1.29 4.16 9.00
C GLY A 19 -2.40 5.15 8.67
N ASN A 20 -2.80 5.94 9.66
CA ASN A 20 -3.86 6.94 9.49
C ASN A 20 -3.53 7.94 8.36
N SER A 21 -4.56 8.61 7.84
CA SER A 21 -4.34 9.65 6.82
C SER A 21 -3.47 10.77 7.40
N GLY A 22 -2.57 11.34 6.59
CA GLY A 22 -1.66 12.42 7.01
C GLY A 22 -0.49 11.98 7.90
N THR A 23 -0.25 10.69 8.12
CA THR A 23 0.93 10.22 8.87
C THR A 23 2.25 10.36 8.10
N GLY A 24 2.23 10.66 6.80
CA GLY A 24 3.43 10.91 5.99
C GLY A 24 3.98 9.69 5.23
N LYS A 25 3.15 8.65 5.00
CA LYS A 25 3.54 7.39 4.34
C LYS A 25 4.22 7.61 2.98
N THR A 26 3.61 8.39 2.09
CA THR A 26 4.15 8.69 0.75
C THR A 26 5.49 9.43 0.82
N GLY A 27 5.65 10.37 1.76
CA GLY A 27 6.93 11.06 1.98
C GLY A 27 8.03 10.18 2.56
N ALA A 28 7.68 9.13 3.32
CA ALA A 28 8.66 8.19 3.87
C ALA A 28 9.44 7.41 2.78
N LEU A 29 8.85 7.30 1.57
CA LEU A 29 9.49 6.66 0.42
C LEU A 29 10.79 7.36 -0.01
N THR A 30 10.96 8.65 0.32
CA THR A 30 12.19 9.41 0.02
C THR A 30 13.45 8.71 0.55
N SER A 31 13.37 8.07 1.73
CA SER A 31 14.51 7.33 2.28
C SER A 31 14.98 6.19 1.37
N LEU A 32 14.06 5.53 0.65
CA LEU A 32 14.38 4.44 -0.27
C LEU A 32 15.04 4.99 -1.55
N VAL A 33 14.52 6.11 -2.07
CA VAL A 33 15.13 6.82 -3.20
C VAL A 33 16.56 7.23 -2.84
N ASP A 34 16.76 7.80 -1.65
CA ASP A 34 18.10 8.18 -1.19
C ASP A 34 19.03 6.96 -1.00
N ALA A 35 18.48 5.82 -0.57
CA ALA A 35 19.23 4.56 -0.53
C ALA A 35 19.59 3.98 -1.91
N GLY A 36 19.13 4.59 -3.01
CA GLY A 36 19.45 4.21 -4.38
C GLY A 36 18.45 3.26 -5.04
N TYR A 37 17.30 3.02 -4.42
CA TYR A 37 16.23 2.24 -5.04
C TYR A 37 15.50 3.04 -6.12
N LYS A 38 15.04 2.33 -7.15
CA LYS A 38 14.18 2.88 -8.21
C LYS A 38 12.72 2.65 -7.85
N LEU A 39 11.94 3.71 -7.71
CA LEU A 39 10.52 3.62 -7.39
C LEU A 39 9.69 3.68 -8.67
N ARG A 40 8.75 2.75 -8.79
CA ARG A 40 7.70 2.78 -9.81
C ARG A 40 6.36 2.75 -9.12
N ILE A 41 5.60 3.82 -9.22
CA ILE A 41 4.42 4.07 -8.39
C ILE A 41 3.16 3.93 -9.23
N VAL A 42 2.30 2.99 -8.85
CA VAL A 42 0.90 2.91 -9.26
C VAL A 42 0.12 3.81 -8.32
N ASP A 43 -0.18 5.01 -8.81
CA ASP A 43 -0.75 6.09 -8.02
C ASP A 43 -2.27 6.15 -8.16
N PHE A 44 -2.96 5.89 -7.05
CA PHE A 44 -4.38 6.12 -6.86
C PHE A 44 -4.66 7.34 -5.95
N ASP A 45 -3.65 7.92 -5.31
CA ASP A 45 -3.77 8.97 -4.30
C ASP A 45 -3.20 10.31 -4.79
N ALA A 46 -3.90 11.44 -4.66
CA ALA A 46 -3.41 12.75 -5.16
C ALA A 46 -2.19 13.31 -4.38
N GLY A 47 -1.40 12.47 -3.73
CA GLY A 47 -0.51 12.82 -2.63
C GLY A 47 0.98 12.91 -2.96
N LEU A 48 1.36 12.86 -4.24
CA LEU A 48 2.77 12.80 -4.65
C LEU A 48 3.56 14.10 -4.40
N ASP A 49 2.87 15.22 -4.20
CA ASP A 49 3.51 16.51 -3.89
C ASP A 49 4.47 16.40 -2.71
N ALA A 50 4.08 15.67 -1.66
CA ALA A 50 4.92 15.46 -0.50
C ALA A 50 6.23 14.73 -0.86
N LEU A 51 6.14 13.66 -1.67
CA LEU A 51 7.31 12.91 -2.13
C LEU A 51 8.23 13.78 -2.97
N ILE A 52 7.68 14.53 -3.92
CA ILE A 52 8.44 15.44 -4.80
C ILE A 52 9.20 16.46 -3.96
N HIS A 53 8.54 17.12 -2.99
CA HIS A 53 9.18 18.10 -2.13
C HIS A 53 10.27 17.49 -1.24
N HIS A 54 10.04 16.30 -0.67
CA HIS A 54 11.03 15.63 0.16
C HIS A 54 12.26 15.19 -0.65
N VAL A 55 12.08 14.62 -1.84
CA VAL A 55 13.17 14.19 -2.71
C VAL A 55 13.99 15.38 -3.20
N ASN A 56 13.34 16.46 -3.66
CA ASN A 56 14.04 17.68 -4.05
C ASN A 56 14.86 18.31 -2.92
N ALA A 57 14.42 18.16 -1.67
CA ALA A 57 15.14 18.69 -0.52
C ALA A 57 16.31 17.80 -0.06
N GLN A 58 16.21 16.48 -0.22
CA GLN A 58 17.16 15.52 0.38
C GLN A 58 18.12 14.90 -0.63
N CYS A 59 17.64 14.54 -1.82
CA CYS A 59 18.40 13.85 -2.87
C CYS A 59 17.90 14.26 -4.27
N PRO A 60 18.01 15.55 -4.65
CA PRO A 60 17.43 16.09 -5.89
C PRO A 60 17.98 15.44 -7.16
N ASP A 61 19.22 14.96 -7.13
CA ASP A 61 19.90 14.22 -8.19
C ASP A 61 19.25 12.86 -8.49
N LYS A 62 18.41 12.35 -7.59
CA LYS A 62 17.76 11.03 -7.71
C LYS A 62 16.30 11.11 -8.11
N LEU A 63 15.79 12.27 -8.53
CA LEU A 63 14.39 12.42 -8.93
C LEU A 63 14.05 11.51 -10.14
N GLU A 64 15.01 11.26 -11.02
CA GLU A 64 14.88 10.35 -12.16
C GLU A 64 14.69 8.87 -11.77
N ASN A 65 14.98 8.49 -10.52
CA ASN A 65 14.72 7.15 -10.02
C ASN A 65 13.24 6.91 -9.69
N ILE A 66 12.36 7.89 -9.93
CA ILE A 66 10.93 7.80 -9.60
C ILE A 66 10.12 7.92 -10.88
N GLU A 67 9.39 6.86 -11.23
CA GLU A 67 8.39 6.86 -12.29
C GLU A 67 7.01 6.67 -11.68
N VAL A 68 6.01 7.37 -12.21
CA VAL A 68 4.66 7.41 -11.65
C VAL A 68 3.65 7.26 -12.77
N ASN A 69 2.69 6.35 -12.58
CA ASN A 69 1.49 6.26 -13.39
C ASN A 69 0.26 6.44 -12.50
N SER A 70 -0.52 7.50 -12.74
CA SER A 70 -1.72 7.81 -11.95
C SER A 70 -2.99 7.25 -12.58
N PHE A 71 -3.80 6.54 -11.80
CA PHE A 71 -4.98 5.83 -12.24
C PHE A 71 -6.24 6.34 -11.53
N ARG A 72 -7.01 7.19 -12.21
CA ARG A 72 -8.26 7.73 -11.66
C ARG A 72 -9.33 7.88 -12.73
N ASP A 73 -10.55 7.55 -12.34
CA ASP A 73 -11.70 7.80 -13.18
C ASP A 73 -12.07 9.28 -13.09
N ARG A 74 -12.26 9.91 -14.25
CA ARG A 74 -12.72 11.29 -14.31
C ARG A 74 -14.16 11.36 -13.82
N MET A 75 -14.42 12.26 -12.89
CA MET A 75 -15.76 12.49 -12.35
C MET A 75 -16.39 13.73 -12.98
N LYS A 76 -17.68 13.67 -13.27
CA LYS A 76 -18.50 14.82 -13.67
C LYS A 76 -19.67 15.01 -12.71
N PHE A 77 -19.98 16.27 -12.42
CA PHE A 77 -21.18 16.61 -11.66
C PHE A 77 -22.41 16.51 -12.55
N THR A 78 -23.44 15.80 -12.07
CA THR A 78 -24.73 15.69 -12.75
C THR A 78 -25.86 16.07 -11.79
N LYS A 79 -27.08 16.30 -12.31
CA LYS A 79 -28.26 16.56 -11.47
C LYS A 79 -28.58 15.40 -10.49
N LEU A 80 -28.11 14.19 -10.78
CA LEU A 80 -28.29 12.99 -9.95
C LEU A 80 -27.07 12.72 -9.04
N GLY A 81 -26.18 13.70 -8.88
CA GLY A 81 -24.93 13.59 -8.14
C GLY A 81 -23.70 13.34 -9.01
N PRO A 82 -22.50 13.26 -8.41
CA PRO A 82 -21.27 12.96 -9.11
C PRO A 82 -21.31 11.58 -9.76
N ARG A 83 -20.89 11.48 -11.03
CA ARG A 83 -20.78 10.21 -11.76
C ARG A 83 -19.45 10.16 -12.53
N ILE A 84 -18.99 8.95 -12.82
CA ILE A 84 -17.86 8.77 -13.72
C ILE A 84 -18.23 9.28 -15.11
N GLU A 85 -17.31 10.00 -15.73
CA GLU A 85 -17.38 10.38 -17.12
C GLU A 85 -16.90 9.21 -17.99
N GLY A 86 -17.83 8.57 -18.70
CA GLY A 86 -17.54 7.40 -19.52
C GLY A 86 -17.51 6.12 -18.69
N THR A 87 -16.49 5.30 -18.90
CA THR A 87 -16.32 3.98 -18.29
C THR A 87 -15.31 4.02 -17.15
N ALA A 88 -15.57 3.28 -16.06
CA ALA A 88 -14.58 3.07 -15.00
C ALA A 88 -13.40 2.25 -15.55
N ARG A 89 -12.24 2.88 -15.72
CA ARG A 89 -11.04 2.28 -16.32
C ARG A 89 -9.85 2.26 -15.37
N ALA A 90 -9.83 3.11 -14.34
CA ALA A 90 -8.68 3.26 -13.43
C ALA A 90 -8.11 1.92 -12.95
N TYR A 91 -8.97 1.01 -12.48
CA TYR A 91 -8.52 -0.29 -11.99
C TYR A 91 -7.90 -1.18 -13.09
N ILE A 92 -8.53 -1.27 -14.26
CA ILE A 92 -8.04 -2.12 -15.36
C ILE A 92 -6.78 -1.55 -15.99
N GLU A 93 -6.68 -0.23 -16.14
CA GLU A 93 -5.44 0.38 -16.63
C GLU A 93 -4.29 0.18 -15.63
N ALA A 94 -4.58 0.19 -14.31
CA ALA A 94 -3.57 -0.16 -13.31
C ALA A 94 -3.13 -1.63 -13.44
N LEU A 95 -4.06 -2.57 -13.64
CA LEU A 95 -3.69 -3.97 -13.88
C LEU A 95 -2.85 -4.14 -15.16
N ARG A 96 -3.16 -3.39 -16.23
CA ARG A 96 -2.32 -3.39 -17.44
C ARG A 96 -0.93 -2.86 -17.18
N ALA A 97 -0.80 -1.81 -16.36
CA ALA A 97 0.51 -1.30 -15.96
C ALA A 97 1.29 -2.29 -15.09
N LEU A 98 0.58 -3.09 -14.28
CA LEU A 98 1.17 -4.17 -13.47
C LEU A 98 1.61 -5.38 -14.31
N GLU A 99 0.98 -5.62 -15.46
CA GLU A 99 1.40 -6.63 -16.44
C GLU A 99 2.58 -6.12 -17.29
N LYS A 100 2.47 -4.88 -17.78
CA LYS A 100 3.44 -4.24 -18.66
C LYS A 100 3.48 -2.74 -18.38
N TRP A 101 4.65 -2.27 -17.96
CA TRP A 101 4.82 -0.88 -17.55
C TRP A 101 4.61 0.08 -18.72
N PRO A 102 3.85 1.17 -18.56
CA PRO A 102 3.47 2.04 -19.67
C PRO A 102 4.65 2.72 -20.38
N ASP A 103 5.67 3.15 -19.61
CA ASP A 103 6.70 4.04 -20.12
C ASP A 103 7.78 3.33 -20.95
N ASP A 104 8.11 2.08 -20.60
CA ASP A 104 9.18 1.32 -21.24
C ASP A 104 8.78 -0.10 -21.69
N GLY A 105 7.54 -0.53 -21.38
CA GLY A 105 7.05 -1.85 -21.72
C GLY A 105 7.71 -3.00 -20.96
N SER A 106 8.51 -2.72 -19.93
CA SER A 106 9.10 -3.73 -19.05
C SER A 106 8.04 -4.38 -18.17
N LYS A 107 8.36 -5.56 -17.63
CA LYS A 107 7.44 -6.29 -16.77
C LYS A 107 7.75 -6.06 -15.29
N PRO A 108 6.79 -5.55 -14.50
CA PRO A 108 6.97 -5.33 -13.07
C PRO A 108 7.44 -6.54 -12.27
N GLU A 109 7.10 -7.76 -12.69
CA GLU A 109 7.52 -9.00 -12.04
C GLU A 109 9.01 -9.35 -12.26
N GLU A 110 9.68 -8.71 -13.23
CA GLU A 110 11.06 -9.04 -13.67
C GLU A 110 12.09 -7.96 -13.30
N TRP A 111 11.72 -6.86 -12.65
CA TRP A 111 12.63 -5.73 -12.39
C TRP A 111 13.76 -6.02 -11.38
N GLY A 112 13.65 -7.10 -10.61
CA GLY A 112 14.66 -7.44 -9.60
C GLY A 112 14.55 -6.60 -8.33
N THR A 113 15.53 -6.78 -7.43
CA THR A 113 15.53 -6.19 -6.07
C THR A 113 15.98 -4.74 -6.00
N ASP A 114 16.37 -4.13 -7.12
CA ASP A 114 16.82 -2.73 -7.16
C ASP A 114 15.64 -1.78 -7.42
N TYR A 115 14.52 -2.34 -7.90
CA TYR A 115 13.25 -1.65 -8.07
C TYR A 115 12.30 -1.93 -6.90
N ILE A 116 11.44 -0.95 -6.63
CA ILE A 116 10.32 -1.08 -5.71
C ILE A 116 9.06 -0.62 -6.45
N LEU A 117 8.15 -1.56 -6.67
CA LEU A 117 6.79 -1.26 -7.10
C LEU A 117 5.99 -0.77 -5.89
N VAL A 118 5.40 0.41 -6.00
CA VAL A 118 4.57 0.99 -4.94
C VAL A 118 3.12 1.08 -5.42
N VAL A 119 2.18 0.57 -4.61
CA VAL A 119 0.74 0.81 -4.80
C VAL A 119 0.30 1.84 -3.76
N ASP A 120 0.05 3.08 -4.19
CA ASP A 120 -0.33 4.19 -3.31
C ASP A 120 -1.68 4.80 -3.74
N SER A 121 -2.82 4.47 -3.14
CA SER A 121 -3.02 3.55 -2.02
C SER A 121 -4.00 2.42 -2.33
N LEU A 122 -3.89 1.33 -1.59
CA LEU A 122 -4.81 0.20 -1.62
C LEU A 122 -6.26 0.61 -1.33
N THR A 123 -6.47 1.64 -0.52
CA THR A 123 -7.80 2.17 -0.20
C THR A 123 -8.48 2.73 -1.45
N ASN A 124 -7.77 3.53 -2.26
CA ASN A 124 -8.34 4.08 -3.49
C ASN A 124 -8.29 3.08 -4.65
N ALA A 125 -7.34 2.14 -4.68
CA ALA A 125 -7.39 0.99 -5.58
C ALA A 125 -8.68 0.17 -5.37
N GLY A 126 -9.08 -0.09 -4.12
CA GLY A 126 -10.33 -0.77 -3.79
C GLY A 126 -11.59 0.00 -4.24
N ARG A 127 -11.56 1.34 -4.17
CA ARG A 127 -12.64 2.17 -4.73
C ARG A 127 -12.69 2.08 -6.25
N ALA A 128 -11.55 2.10 -6.93
CA ALA A 128 -11.49 1.92 -8.38
C ALA A 128 -12.02 0.54 -8.80
N ALA A 129 -11.65 -0.53 -8.07
CA ALA A 129 -12.17 -1.88 -8.28
C ALA A 129 -13.69 -1.93 -8.10
N PHE A 130 -14.24 -1.26 -7.09
CA PHE A 130 -15.69 -1.16 -6.88
C PHE A 130 -16.41 -0.46 -8.03
N LYS A 131 -15.84 0.64 -8.53
CA LYS A 131 -16.40 1.36 -9.70
C LYS A 131 -16.38 0.52 -10.96
N TRP A 132 -15.33 -0.28 -11.15
CA TRP A 132 -15.31 -1.24 -12.23
C TRP A 132 -16.35 -2.36 -12.03
N ALA A 133 -16.52 -2.87 -10.81
CA ALA A 133 -17.55 -3.86 -10.49
C ALA A 133 -18.98 -3.36 -10.76
N GLU A 134 -19.29 -2.11 -10.41
CA GLU A 134 -20.57 -1.44 -10.76
C GLU A 134 -20.82 -1.47 -12.27
N MET A 135 -19.77 -1.30 -13.08
CA MET A 135 -19.88 -1.33 -14.55
C MET A 135 -20.05 -2.75 -15.09
N GLN A 136 -19.42 -3.76 -14.49
CA GLN A 136 -19.58 -5.16 -14.90
C GLN A 136 -20.95 -5.75 -14.54
N MET A 137 -21.54 -5.28 -13.44
CA MET A 137 -22.82 -5.77 -12.94
C MET A 137 -23.84 -4.62 -12.77
N PRO A 138 -24.23 -3.92 -13.85
CA PRO A 138 -25.07 -2.73 -13.77
C PRO A 138 -26.49 -3.01 -13.22
N ASN A 139 -26.92 -4.26 -13.29
CA ASN A 139 -28.24 -4.74 -12.83
C ASN A 139 -28.16 -5.48 -11.50
N ALA A 140 -27.04 -5.40 -10.76
CA ALA A 140 -26.90 -6.04 -9.46
C ALA A 140 -27.99 -5.53 -8.49
N ARG A 141 -28.87 -6.44 -8.07
CA ARG A 141 -29.95 -6.12 -7.11
C ARG A 141 -29.44 -6.11 -5.67
N ASP A 142 -28.45 -6.94 -5.37
CA ASP A 142 -27.79 -7.00 -4.06
C ASP A 142 -26.43 -6.28 -4.13
N PRO A 143 -26.26 -5.12 -3.46
CA PRO A 143 -25.00 -4.40 -3.41
C PRO A 143 -23.82 -5.24 -2.90
N ARG A 144 -24.07 -6.29 -2.11
CA ARG A 144 -23.04 -7.19 -1.60
C ARG A 144 -22.29 -7.91 -2.71
N GLN A 145 -22.92 -8.17 -3.85
CA GLN A 145 -22.28 -8.77 -5.02
C GLN A 145 -21.19 -7.86 -5.59
N LEU A 146 -21.45 -6.54 -5.65
CA LEU A 146 -20.48 -5.54 -6.10
C LEU A 146 -19.27 -5.47 -5.17
N TYR A 147 -19.52 -5.44 -3.86
CA TYR A 147 -18.45 -5.47 -2.86
C TYR A 147 -17.63 -6.76 -2.93
N LYS A 148 -18.28 -7.92 -3.09
CA LYS A 148 -17.60 -9.21 -3.21
C LYS A 148 -16.68 -9.24 -4.42
N LEU A 149 -17.17 -8.86 -5.60
CA LEU A 149 -16.35 -8.80 -6.81
C LEU A 149 -15.15 -7.86 -6.64
N ALA A 150 -15.38 -6.65 -6.11
CA ALA A 150 -14.30 -5.69 -5.88
C ALA A 150 -13.27 -6.20 -4.85
N GLN A 151 -13.71 -6.90 -3.81
CA GLN A 151 -12.82 -7.51 -2.82
C GLN A 151 -11.98 -8.62 -3.45
N ASP A 152 -12.59 -9.50 -4.23
CA ASP A 152 -11.90 -10.60 -4.92
C ASP A 152 -10.84 -10.06 -5.89
N MET A 153 -11.18 -9.02 -6.66
CA MET A 153 -10.22 -8.35 -7.54
C MET A 153 -9.00 -7.81 -6.79
N ILE A 154 -9.21 -7.13 -5.65
CA ILE A 154 -8.10 -6.61 -4.84
C ILE A 154 -7.30 -7.74 -4.20
N GLU A 155 -7.97 -8.79 -3.73
CA GLU A 155 -7.32 -9.97 -3.17
C GLU A 155 -6.42 -10.65 -4.21
N ASP A 156 -6.90 -10.84 -5.44
CA ASP A 156 -6.15 -11.41 -6.55
C ASP A 156 -4.98 -10.52 -6.98
N MET A 157 -5.17 -9.20 -7.03
CA MET A 157 -4.08 -8.26 -7.30
C MET A 157 -2.97 -8.39 -6.26
N ILE A 158 -3.32 -8.39 -4.97
CA ILE A 158 -2.34 -8.52 -3.88
C ILE A 158 -1.68 -9.89 -3.87
N ALA A 159 -2.43 -10.96 -4.13
CA ALA A 159 -1.89 -12.31 -4.26
C ALA A 159 -0.80 -12.37 -5.35
N ASN A 160 -1.07 -11.83 -6.53
CA ASN A 160 -0.09 -11.80 -7.62
C ASN A 160 1.15 -10.96 -7.28
N LEU A 161 0.97 -9.78 -6.68
CA LEU A 161 2.09 -8.90 -6.30
C LEU A 161 2.99 -9.50 -5.21
N THR A 162 2.44 -10.39 -4.38
CA THR A 162 3.14 -11.03 -3.26
C THR A 162 3.60 -12.45 -3.56
N ASP A 163 3.30 -12.98 -4.75
CA ASP A 163 3.74 -14.30 -5.19
C ASP A 163 5.27 -14.41 -5.26
N GLU A 164 5.79 -15.63 -5.06
CA GLU A 164 7.23 -15.89 -5.12
C GLU A 164 7.83 -15.65 -6.51
N ALA A 165 7.06 -15.79 -7.58
CA ALA A 165 7.50 -15.51 -8.95
C ALA A 165 7.64 -14.01 -9.23
N PHE A 166 7.01 -13.14 -8.44
CA PHE A 166 7.10 -11.69 -8.60
C PHE A 166 8.44 -11.19 -8.03
N ASN A 167 9.47 -11.16 -8.86
CA ASN A 167 10.88 -10.94 -8.49
C ASN A 167 11.25 -9.47 -8.24
N THR A 168 10.33 -8.69 -7.67
CA THR A 168 10.51 -7.25 -7.44
C THR A 168 9.98 -6.86 -6.07
N ASN A 169 10.63 -5.89 -5.42
CA ASN A 169 10.15 -5.43 -4.12
C ASN A 169 8.79 -4.74 -4.28
N VAL A 170 7.90 -4.93 -3.33
CA VAL A 170 6.56 -4.35 -3.36
C VAL A 170 6.28 -3.64 -2.04
N ILE A 171 5.82 -2.40 -2.13
CA ILE A 171 5.21 -1.67 -1.02
C ILE A 171 3.75 -1.40 -1.37
N VAL A 172 2.83 -1.88 -0.53
CA VAL A 172 1.42 -1.51 -0.63
C VAL A 172 1.10 -0.55 0.50
N ILE A 173 0.72 0.68 0.15
CA ILE A 173 0.36 1.72 1.11
C ILE A 173 -1.15 1.65 1.37
N SER A 174 -1.56 1.71 2.64
CA SER A 174 -2.98 1.82 2.96
C SER A 174 -3.27 2.64 4.22
N HIS A 175 -4.53 3.03 4.37
CA HIS A 175 -5.07 3.62 5.58
C HIS A 175 -5.46 2.55 6.60
N LEU A 176 -5.70 2.96 7.84
CA LEU A 176 -6.35 2.11 8.84
C LEU A 176 -7.82 2.48 8.96
N THR A 177 -8.64 1.49 9.30
CA THR A 177 -10.04 1.66 9.70
C THR A 177 -10.24 0.97 11.04
N ARG A 178 -10.99 1.59 11.94
CA ARG A 178 -11.36 0.99 13.22
C ARG A 178 -12.51 0.02 13.01
N LEU A 179 -12.35 -1.21 13.48
CA LEU A 179 -13.46 -2.12 13.68
C LEU A 179 -14.04 -1.89 15.07
N SER A 180 -15.25 -1.37 15.12
CA SER A 180 -16.05 -1.42 16.33
C SER A 180 -16.58 -2.85 16.49
N PRO A 181 -16.35 -3.53 17.62
CA PRO A 181 -16.95 -4.83 17.86
C PRO A 181 -18.48 -4.69 17.85
N ALA A 182 -19.16 -5.55 17.09
CA ALA A 182 -20.62 -5.61 17.12
C ALA A 182 -21.08 -5.99 18.54
N GLY A 183 -21.89 -5.14 19.17
CA GLY A 183 -22.43 -5.38 20.52
C GLY A 183 -21.57 -4.86 21.68
N ALA A 184 -20.52 -4.08 21.43
CA ALA A 184 -19.82 -3.36 22.49
C ALA A 184 -20.73 -2.24 23.06
N GLY A 185 -21.36 -2.49 24.21
CA GLY A 185 -21.91 -1.42 25.06
C GLY A 185 -20.80 -0.50 25.60
N ASP A 186 -21.16 0.44 26.48
CA ASP A 186 -20.32 1.51 27.08
C ASP A 186 -19.08 1.05 27.91
N GLY A 187 -18.51 -0.11 27.62
CA GLY A 187 -17.23 -0.57 28.15
C GLY A 187 -16.05 -0.12 27.28
N HIS A 188 -14.90 0.12 27.91
CA HIS A 188 -13.61 0.42 27.28
C HIS A 188 -13.07 -0.77 26.45
N VAL A 189 -13.74 -1.13 25.35
CA VAL A 189 -13.21 -2.08 24.39
C VAL A 189 -12.28 -1.33 23.44
N ILE A 190 -10.99 -1.67 23.47
CA ILE A 190 -10.03 -1.16 22.49
C ILE A 190 -10.48 -1.65 21.12
N SER A 191 -10.93 -0.72 20.26
CA SER A 191 -11.28 -1.04 18.88
C SER A 191 -10.04 -1.52 18.15
N LYS A 192 -10.06 -2.76 17.63
CA LYS A 192 -8.99 -3.23 16.75
C LYS A 192 -8.97 -2.40 15.47
N GLU A 193 -7.77 -2.11 14.98
CA GLU A 193 -7.55 -1.43 13.72
C GLU A 193 -7.22 -2.48 12.65
N VAL A 194 -7.80 -2.30 11.46
CA VAL A 194 -7.52 -3.14 10.29
C VAL A 194 -7.13 -2.28 9.10
N VAL A 195 -6.51 -2.92 8.12
CA VAL A 195 -6.13 -2.28 6.87
C VAL A 195 -7.38 -1.85 6.12
N SER A 196 -7.43 -0.58 5.75
CA SER A 196 -8.49 -0.03 4.92
C SER A 196 -8.40 -0.58 3.51
N SER A 197 -9.53 -0.99 2.95
CA SER A 197 -9.69 -1.41 1.56
C SER A 197 -11.15 -1.15 1.17
N ILE A 198 -11.72 -1.96 0.28
CA ILE A 198 -13.12 -1.90 -0.09
C ILE A 198 -14.02 -2.76 0.82
N GLY A 199 -14.95 -2.10 1.53
CA GLY A 199 -15.80 -2.75 2.53
C GLY A 199 -15.01 -3.14 3.80
N THR A 200 -15.61 -3.97 4.66
CA THR A 200 -15.05 -4.36 5.97
C THR A 200 -14.46 -5.78 6.02
N ALA A 201 -14.73 -6.62 5.01
CA ALA A 201 -14.47 -8.07 5.06
C ALA A 201 -13.10 -8.51 4.53
N LEU A 202 -12.33 -7.58 3.95
CA LEU A 202 -11.02 -7.86 3.35
C LEU A 202 -9.85 -7.34 4.21
N GLY A 203 -10.09 -6.30 5.03
CA GLY A 203 -9.04 -5.59 5.77
C GLY A 203 -8.23 -6.45 6.74
N ASP A 204 -8.88 -7.42 7.38
CA ASP A 204 -8.28 -8.39 8.31
C ASP A 204 -7.52 -9.51 7.60
N LYS A 205 -7.88 -9.82 6.35
CA LYS A 205 -7.23 -10.86 5.54
C LYS A 205 -5.98 -10.36 4.83
N LEU A 206 -5.93 -9.09 4.44
CA LEU A 206 -4.82 -8.51 3.66
C LEU A 206 -3.43 -8.76 4.26
N PRO A 207 -3.20 -8.61 5.58
CA PRO A 207 -1.88 -8.87 6.16
C PRO A 207 -1.35 -10.27 5.89
N ARG A 208 -2.21 -11.28 5.64
CA ARG A 208 -1.79 -12.68 5.42
C ARG A 208 -0.88 -12.86 4.19
N PHE A 209 -1.00 -12.00 3.19
CA PHE A 209 -0.21 -12.02 1.96
C PHE A 209 1.20 -11.45 2.15
N PHE A 210 1.42 -10.71 3.24
CA PHE A 210 2.70 -10.04 3.49
C PHE A 210 3.45 -10.72 4.62
N ASN A 211 4.75 -10.88 4.42
CA ASN A 211 5.69 -11.29 5.47
C ASN A 211 6.16 -10.09 6.30
N THR A 212 6.09 -8.87 5.74
CA THR A 212 6.42 -7.62 6.41
C THR A 212 5.20 -6.72 6.45
N PHE A 213 4.80 -6.30 7.65
CA PHE A 213 3.69 -5.37 7.86
C PHE A 213 4.11 -4.35 8.92
N VAL A 214 4.20 -3.07 8.53
CA VAL A 214 4.67 -1.98 9.39
C VAL A 214 3.64 -0.85 9.45
N LEU A 215 3.70 -0.08 10.54
CA LEU A 215 2.72 0.97 10.85
C LEU A 215 3.38 2.34 10.93
N ALA A 216 2.93 3.28 10.10
CA ALA A 216 3.20 4.70 10.27
C ALA A 216 2.29 5.28 11.36
N GLU A 217 2.90 5.84 12.40
CA GLU A 217 2.22 6.44 13.53
C GLU A 217 2.70 7.88 13.75
N THR A 218 1.75 8.77 14.08
CA THR A 218 2.03 10.13 14.53
C THR A 218 1.69 10.23 16.01
N SER A 219 2.68 10.55 16.84
CA SER A 219 2.51 10.89 18.25
C SER A 219 2.68 12.39 18.44
N VAL A 220 1.77 13.01 19.19
CA VAL A 220 1.82 14.44 19.53
C VAL A 220 2.07 14.56 21.03
N MET A 221 3.19 15.17 21.40
CA MET A 221 3.50 15.50 22.80
C MET A 221 3.69 17.00 22.93
N GLY A 222 2.65 17.69 23.42
CA GLY A 222 2.58 19.14 23.44
C GLY A 222 2.61 19.73 22.02
N LYS A 223 3.61 20.57 21.72
CA LYS A 223 3.82 21.16 20.38
C LYS A 223 4.72 20.30 19.46
N LYS A 224 5.31 19.21 19.97
CA LYS A 224 6.20 18.35 19.18
C LYS A 224 5.39 17.22 18.54
N VAL A 225 5.47 17.15 17.22
CA VAL A 225 4.94 16.04 16.42
C VAL A 225 6.10 15.08 16.16
N LYS A 226 5.96 13.82 16.58
CA LYS A 226 6.91 12.75 16.29
C LYS A 226 6.23 11.74 15.36
N ARG A 227 6.83 11.48 14.21
CA ARG A 227 6.37 10.46 13.27
C ARG A 227 7.32 9.27 13.28
N THR A 228 6.77 8.08 13.33
CA THR A 228 7.57 6.84 13.44
C THR A 228 6.98 5.72 12.60
N ILE A 229 7.82 4.73 12.30
CA ILE A 229 7.41 3.42 11.79
C ILE A 229 7.54 2.42 12.93
N LYS A 230 6.45 1.75 13.28
CA LYS A 230 6.42 0.61 14.20
C LYS A 230 6.55 -0.69 13.40
N THR A 231 7.32 -1.64 13.93
CA THR A 231 7.57 -2.94 13.29
C THR A 231 7.11 -4.13 14.15
N PHE A 232 6.68 -3.88 15.38
CA PHE A 232 6.15 -4.88 16.32
C PHE A 232 4.67 -4.62 16.62
N PRO A 233 3.90 -5.67 16.99
CA PRO A 233 2.49 -5.53 17.32
C PRO A 233 2.21 -4.43 18.34
N THR A 234 1.11 -3.71 18.14
CA THR A 234 0.59 -2.72 19.09
C THR A 234 -0.68 -3.28 19.75
N PRO A 235 -1.23 -2.60 20.78
CA PRO A 235 -2.51 -3.03 21.36
C PRO A 235 -3.68 -3.06 20.37
N THR A 236 -3.61 -2.31 19.26
CA THR A 236 -4.72 -2.17 18.29
C THR A 236 -4.49 -2.95 17.01
N ILE A 237 -3.25 -3.28 16.65
CA ILE A 237 -2.94 -3.92 15.37
C ILE A 237 -1.76 -4.90 15.46
N ASP A 238 -1.95 -6.07 14.86
CA ASP A 238 -0.93 -7.11 14.75
C ASP A 238 -0.03 -6.85 13.53
N LEU A 239 1.24 -6.50 13.79
CA LEU A 239 2.26 -6.25 12.77
C LEU A 239 3.09 -7.52 12.48
N LYS A 240 3.87 -7.48 11.39
CA LYS A 240 4.67 -8.62 10.94
C LYS A 240 6.10 -8.21 10.63
N ASN A 241 7.04 -8.97 11.16
CA ASN A 241 8.46 -8.76 10.99
C ASN A 241 9.15 -10.12 10.78
N PRO A 242 9.71 -10.38 9.58
CA PRO A 242 10.33 -11.67 9.27
C PRO A 242 11.76 -11.80 9.85
N ARG A 243 12.34 -10.71 10.37
CA ARG A 243 13.67 -10.69 11.02
C ARG A 243 13.58 -10.00 12.39
N PRO A 244 12.84 -10.57 13.36
CA PRO A 244 12.56 -9.93 14.66
C PRO A 244 13.80 -9.73 15.54
N MET A 245 14.90 -10.43 15.27
CA MET A 245 16.16 -10.26 16.00
C MET A 245 17.02 -9.12 15.45
N ASP A 246 16.77 -8.71 14.20
CA ASP A 246 17.59 -7.70 13.52
C ASP A 246 16.89 -6.35 13.42
N ILE A 247 15.56 -6.34 13.26
CA ILE A 247 14.75 -5.14 13.08
C ILE A 247 14.29 -4.61 14.43
N ASP A 248 14.56 -3.33 14.67
CA ASP A 248 14.21 -2.59 15.89
C ASP A 248 12.72 -2.27 15.92
N GLU A 249 12.18 -2.07 17.12
CA GLU A 249 10.75 -1.84 17.34
C GLU A 249 10.21 -0.57 16.66
N ILE A 250 11.03 0.48 16.63
CA ILE A 250 10.63 1.82 16.22
C ILE A 250 11.73 2.44 15.37
N TYR A 251 11.33 2.99 14.23
CA TYR A 251 12.18 3.80 13.37
C TYR A 251 11.62 5.22 13.20
N PRO A 252 12.48 6.24 12.99
CA PRO A 252 12.02 7.54 12.47
C PRO A 252 11.32 7.35 11.11
N LEU A 253 10.23 8.07 10.86
CA LEU A 253 9.50 7.94 9.59
C LEU A 253 10.36 8.33 8.38
N GLU A 254 11.22 9.33 8.57
CA GLU A 254 12.01 9.96 7.52
C GLU A 254 13.13 9.06 6.98
N THR A 255 13.60 8.09 7.77
CA THR A 255 14.74 7.21 7.40
C THR A 255 14.44 5.72 7.56
N GLY A 256 13.32 5.37 8.22
CA GLY A 256 13.04 4.02 8.67
C GLY A 256 12.84 3.01 7.56
N LEU A 257 12.20 3.36 6.44
CA LEU A 257 11.99 2.40 5.35
C LEU A 257 13.31 1.89 4.78
N ALA A 258 14.28 2.78 4.50
CA ALA A 258 15.61 2.38 4.05
C ALA A 258 16.34 1.47 5.06
N GLN A 259 16.25 1.79 6.35
CA GLN A 259 16.87 0.99 7.41
C GLN A 259 16.23 -0.41 7.51
N ILE A 260 14.91 -0.49 7.40
CA ILE A 260 14.16 -1.75 7.37
C ILE A 260 14.56 -2.57 6.13
N PHE A 261 14.54 -1.98 4.93
CA PHE A 261 14.92 -2.68 3.68
C PHE A 261 16.34 -3.21 3.73
N LYS A 262 17.30 -2.41 4.23
CA LYS A 262 18.69 -2.84 4.42
C LYS A 262 18.78 -4.06 5.35
N LYS A 263 17.94 -4.12 6.39
CA LYS A 263 17.89 -5.26 7.32
C LYS A 263 17.12 -6.46 6.78
N LEU A 264 16.32 -6.31 5.71
CA LEU A 264 15.53 -7.39 5.11
C LEU A 264 16.24 -8.09 3.94
N HIS A 265 17.12 -7.39 3.23
CA HIS A 265 18.03 -8.00 2.25
C HIS A 265 19.20 -8.72 2.95
#